data_AF-A0A2Z6P5V9-F1
#
_entry.id   AF-A0A2Z6P5V9-F1
#
_cell.length_a   1.000
_cell.length_b   1.000
_cell.length_c   1.000
_cell.angle_alpha   90.00
_cell.angle_beta   90.00
_cell.angle_gamma   90.00
#
_symmetry.space_group_name_H-M   'P 1'
#
loop_
_entity.id
_entity.type
_entity.pdbx_description
1 polymer ?
#
loop_
_entity_poly.entity_id
_entity_poly.type
_entity_poly.pdbx_seq_one_letter_code
_entity_poly.pdbx_strand_id
1 'polypeptide(L)'
;MVELLTMLFEACGAKYHDKSDLMDEIDVDDVIVALVSCAKQDLYLKYLGWTLNDQVINIHQLIAEDDLGHLYDLLIDDPPEIRHATGALVYDHLITQKFNSSQSGSRGENDNSSKVHLDRMLRILEELPPNPIMTIYVIDDVWDYMKAIKDWKCIISMLLDENSSISDKGATNLVQLLCASVKKAIGERIVPAIDNRKQYHSKAQKDITVAMMESYPLLLRKFISDKAKVSLLVESVLYMKLEFYSSRRQEQNFKNVLQLMKEAFFKHGDKYPLRACVKAINFCCTESQGELQDFARSKLTELEKEIIAKLKSAIREVVNMCLHLSWSLQSIIDGESVSAASLTSLVSKRDALLQELEYFVNLATDSNEGGKSGSELAGRVREL
;
A
#
# COMPACT_ATOMS: atom_id res chain seq x y z
N MET A 1 -53.37 3.41 -27.14
CA MET A 1 -52.18 2.60 -27.46
C MET A 1 -51.04 2.84 -26.47
N VAL A 2 -50.67 4.10 -26.19
CA VAL A 2 -49.63 4.47 -25.20
C VAL A 2 -49.88 3.86 -23.80
N GLU A 3 -51.09 3.96 -23.24
CA GLU A 3 -51.39 3.39 -21.90
C GLU A 3 -51.35 1.86 -21.85
N LEU A 4 -51.72 1.19 -22.96
CA LEU A 4 -51.69 -0.27 -23.08
C LEU A 4 -50.25 -0.79 -23.17
N LEU A 5 -49.39 -0.06 -23.89
CA LEU A 5 -47.95 -0.29 -23.94
C LEU A 5 -47.28 -0.05 -22.58
N THR A 6 -47.61 1.06 -21.90
CA THR A 6 -47.10 1.35 -20.55
C THR A 6 -47.46 0.25 -19.55
N MET A 7 -48.71 -0.25 -19.56
CA MET A 7 -49.12 -1.37 -18.70
C MET A 7 -48.39 -2.67 -19.02
N LEU A 8 -48.10 -2.96 -20.30
CA LEU A 8 -47.32 -4.14 -20.70
C LEU A 8 -45.84 -4.04 -20.27
N PHE A 9 -45.24 -2.85 -20.33
CA PHE A 9 -43.87 -2.59 -19.85
C PHE A 9 -43.77 -2.72 -18.32
N GLU A 10 -44.74 -2.19 -17.58
CA GLU A 10 -44.80 -2.31 -16.11
C GLU A 10 -45.04 -3.77 -15.67
N ALA A 11 -45.90 -4.51 -16.36
CA ALA A 11 -46.13 -5.94 -16.09
C ALA A 11 -44.90 -6.82 -16.35
N CYS A 12 -44.00 -6.40 -17.24
CA CYS A 12 -42.72 -7.07 -17.50
C CYS A 12 -41.57 -6.56 -16.61
N GLY A 13 -41.80 -5.50 -15.82
CA GLY A 13 -40.86 -4.94 -14.85
C GLY A 13 -39.89 -3.87 -15.37
N ALA A 14 -40.13 -3.33 -16.57
CA ALA A 14 -39.32 -2.26 -17.16
C ALA A 14 -39.88 -0.87 -16.76
N LYS A 15 -39.03 0.02 -16.24
CA LYS A 15 -39.41 1.43 -15.97
C LYS A 15 -39.02 2.29 -17.16
N TYR A 16 -40.00 2.69 -17.97
CA TYR A 16 -39.79 3.56 -19.14
C TYR A 16 -40.29 4.98 -18.84
N HIS A 17 -39.47 6.00 -19.11
CA HIS A 17 -39.72 7.37 -18.61
C HIS A 17 -39.96 8.46 -19.67
N ASP A 18 -40.00 8.16 -20.96
CA ASP A 18 -40.27 9.20 -21.98
C ASP A 18 -41.37 8.82 -22.97
N LYS A 19 -42.28 9.77 -23.23
CA LYS A 19 -43.64 9.48 -23.70
C LYS A 19 -44.04 10.15 -25.02
N SER A 20 -43.12 10.74 -25.80
CA SER A 20 -43.51 11.53 -27.00
C SER A 20 -42.99 11.08 -28.37
N ASP A 21 -41.92 10.27 -28.47
CA ASP A 21 -41.18 10.21 -29.74
C ASP A 21 -41.42 8.96 -30.61
N LEU A 22 -42.42 8.13 -30.30
CA LEU A 22 -42.66 6.84 -30.98
C LEU A 22 -43.98 6.76 -31.75
N MET A 23 -44.64 7.90 -32.00
CA MET A 23 -46.02 7.92 -32.53
C MET A 23 -46.16 8.33 -33.99
N ASP A 24 -45.07 8.48 -34.76
CA ASP A 24 -45.18 8.68 -36.20
C ASP A 24 -44.54 7.52 -36.97
N GLU A 25 -45.41 6.71 -37.58
CA GLU A 25 -45.15 5.68 -38.59
C GLU A 25 -44.22 4.51 -38.21
N ILE A 26 -44.57 3.73 -37.19
CA ILE A 26 -43.94 2.42 -36.97
C ILE A 26 -45.02 1.34 -36.99
N ASP A 27 -44.85 0.36 -37.89
CA ASP A 27 -45.76 -0.78 -38.08
C ASP A 27 -45.95 -1.53 -36.76
N VAL A 28 -47.20 -1.85 -36.42
CA VAL A 28 -47.56 -2.47 -35.14
C VAL A 28 -46.87 -3.84 -34.99
N ASP A 29 -46.63 -4.52 -36.10
CA ASP A 29 -45.91 -5.79 -36.12
C ASP A 29 -44.43 -5.63 -35.75
N ASP A 30 -43.76 -4.55 -36.19
CA ASP A 30 -42.37 -4.26 -35.82
C ASP A 30 -42.23 -3.90 -34.33
N VAL A 31 -43.21 -3.17 -33.79
CA VAL A 31 -43.27 -2.84 -32.35
C VAL A 31 -43.49 -4.11 -31.52
N ILE A 32 -44.36 -5.03 -31.96
CA ILE A 32 -44.62 -6.30 -31.27
C ILE A 32 -43.39 -7.21 -31.35
N VAL A 33 -42.70 -7.28 -32.49
CA VAL A 33 -41.47 -8.07 -32.65
C VAL A 33 -40.35 -7.50 -31.78
N ALA A 34 -40.18 -6.17 -31.73
CA ALA A 34 -39.23 -5.51 -30.84
C ALA A 34 -39.57 -5.74 -29.36
N LEU A 35 -40.86 -5.69 -28.98
CA LEU A 35 -41.33 -5.99 -27.62
C LEU A 35 -41.09 -7.44 -27.22
N VAL A 36 -41.40 -8.40 -28.09
CA VAL A 36 -41.18 -9.83 -27.84
C VAL A 36 -39.69 -10.12 -27.80
N SER A 37 -38.86 -9.44 -28.60
CA SER A 37 -37.41 -9.56 -28.56
C SER A 37 -36.83 -8.97 -27.28
N CYS A 38 -37.25 -7.76 -26.86
CA CYS A 38 -36.84 -7.13 -25.60
C CYS A 38 -37.30 -7.95 -24.39
N ALA A 39 -38.54 -8.45 -24.38
CA ALA A 39 -39.06 -9.30 -23.31
C ALA A 39 -38.30 -10.63 -23.26
N LYS A 40 -38.02 -11.26 -24.42
CA LYS A 40 -37.16 -12.44 -24.48
C LYS A 40 -35.76 -12.14 -23.97
N GLN A 41 -35.18 -10.97 -24.27
CA GLN A 41 -33.84 -10.59 -23.86
C GLN A 41 -33.78 -10.31 -22.35
N ASP A 42 -34.78 -9.66 -21.77
CA ASP A 42 -34.91 -9.47 -20.31
C ASP A 42 -35.24 -10.76 -19.57
N LEU A 43 -36.07 -11.65 -20.14
CA LEU A 43 -36.30 -13.00 -19.61
C LEU A 43 -35.05 -13.87 -19.74
N TYR A 44 -34.26 -13.71 -20.80
CA TYR A 44 -33.00 -14.39 -21.00
C TYR A 44 -31.92 -13.83 -20.07
N LEU A 45 -31.92 -12.54 -19.78
CA LEU A 45 -31.05 -11.90 -18.78
C LEU A 45 -31.48 -12.22 -17.35
N LYS A 46 -32.78 -12.37 -17.07
CA LYS A 46 -33.29 -12.88 -15.78
C LYS A 46 -33.05 -14.37 -15.63
N TYR A 47 -33.18 -15.16 -16.70
CA TYR A 47 -32.90 -16.59 -16.69
C TYR A 47 -31.40 -16.83 -16.60
N LEU A 48 -30.57 -16.12 -17.36
CA LEU A 48 -29.12 -16.08 -17.15
C LEU A 48 -28.79 -15.55 -15.77
N GLY A 49 -29.48 -14.53 -15.27
CA GLY A 49 -29.29 -13.99 -13.93
C GLY A 49 -29.64 -15.02 -12.85
N TRP A 50 -30.72 -15.79 -12.99
CA TRP A 50 -31.11 -16.85 -12.09
C TRP A 50 -30.24 -18.09 -12.23
N THR A 51 -29.85 -18.46 -13.46
CA THR A 51 -28.99 -19.62 -13.74
C THR A 51 -27.55 -19.32 -13.35
N LEU A 52 -27.06 -18.10 -13.56
CA LEU A 52 -25.81 -17.59 -13.02
C LEU A 52 -25.92 -17.45 -11.50
N ASN A 53 -27.05 -17.04 -10.92
CA ASN A 53 -27.18 -16.99 -9.47
C ASN A 53 -27.24 -18.41 -8.86
N ASP A 54 -27.90 -19.39 -9.48
CA ASP A 54 -27.91 -20.80 -9.06
C ASP A 54 -26.57 -21.49 -9.33
N GLN A 55 -25.86 -21.12 -10.40
CA GLN A 55 -24.50 -21.59 -10.69
C GLN A 55 -23.47 -20.91 -9.79
N VAL A 56 -23.62 -19.63 -9.47
CA VAL A 56 -22.78 -18.88 -8.51
C VAL A 56 -23.05 -19.39 -7.10
N ILE A 57 -24.31 -19.67 -6.72
CA ILE A 57 -24.68 -20.33 -5.46
C ILE A 57 -24.15 -21.78 -5.40
N ASN A 58 -24.06 -22.50 -6.52
CA ASN A 58 -23.40 -23.81 -6.55
C ASN A 58 -21.87 -23.71 -6.54
N ILE A 59 -21.28 -22.70 -7.18
CA ILE A 59 -19.84 -22.37 -7.06
C ILE A 59 -19.52 -21.99 -5.61
N HIS A 60 -20.44 -21.33 -4.89
CA HIS A 60 -20.31 -21.03 -3.45
C HIS A 60 -20.14 -22.29 -2.57
N GLN A 61 -20.45 -23.50 -3.06
CA GLN A 61 -20.19 -24.74 -2.32
C GLN A 61 -18.93 -25.49 -2.74
N LEU A 62 -18.33 -25.20 -3.90
CA LEU A 62 -17.25 -26.03 -4.48
C LEU A 62 -16.31 -25.22 -5.41
N ILE A 63 -15.66 -24.16 -4.92
CA ILE A 63 -14.42 -23.71 -5.57
C ILE A 63 -13.32 -24.66 -5.08
N ALA A 64 -12.79 -25.49 -5.98
CA ALA A 64 -11.62 -26.31 -5.68
C ALA A 64 -10.40 -25.38 -5.45
N GLU A 65 -9.47 -25.77 -4.57
CA GLU A 65 -8.25 -24.97 -4.29
C GLU A 65 -7.48 -24.62 -5.57
N ASP A 66 -7.59 -25.46 -6.60
CA ASP A 66 -6.96 -25.29 -7.91
C ASP A 66 -7.57 -24.15 -8.76
N ASP A 67 -8.83 -23.79 -8.56
CA ASP A 67 -9.54 -22.73 -9.32
C ASP A 67 -9.40 -21.34 -8.68
N LEU A 68 -8.91 -21.30 -7.44
CA LEU A 68 -8.75 -20.08 -6.65
C LEU A 68 -7.64 -19.17 -7.20
N GLY A 69 -6.64 -19.77 -7.87
CA GLY A 69 -5.57 -19.04 -8.56
C GLY A 69 -6.09 -18.07 -9.62
N HIS A 70 -7.11 -18.46 -10.39
CA HIS A 70 -7.69 -17.62 -11.43
C HIS A 70 -8.50 -16.45 -10.86
N LEU A 71 -9.15 -16.63 -9.71
CA LEU A 71 -9.81 -15.54 -8.99
C LEU A 71 -8.80 -14.51 -8.45
N TYR A 72 -7.57 -14.94 -8.14
CA TYR A 72 -6.53 -14.02 -7.71
C TYR A 72 -5.96 -13.17 -8.85
N ASP A 73 -5.85 -13.72 -10.06
CA ASP A 73 -5.48 -12.93 -11.25
C ASP A 73 -6.50 -11.82 -11.52
N LEU A 74 -7.79 -12.15 -11.35
CA LEU A 74 -8.91 -11.20 -11.52
C LEU A 74 -8.95 -10.08 -10.47
N LEU A 75 -8.15 -10.16 -9.39
CA LEU A 75 -8.04 -9.09 -8.37
C LEU A 75 -6.97 -8.06 -8.72
N ILE A 76 -6.12 -8.34 -9.71
CA ILE A 76 -4.97 -7.51 -10.08
C ILE A 76 -5.33 -6.57 -11.22
N ASP A 77 -5.76 -7.13 -12.36
CA ASP A 77 -5.81 -6.41 -13.64
C ASP A 77 -7.22 -6.02 -14.12
N ASP A 78 -8.27 -6.44 -13.42
CA ASP A 78 -9.64 -6.24 -13.89
C ASP A 78 -10.33 -4.94 -13.42
N PRO A 79 -11.40 -4.53 -14.14
CA PRO A 79 -12.27 -3.43 -13.73
C PRO A 79 -12.74 -3.53 -12.27
N PRO A 80 -12.93 -2.38 -11.58
CA PRO A 80 -13.36 -2.32 -10.19
C PRO A 80 -14.55 -3.22 -9.81
N GLU A 81 -15.53 -3.33 -10.70
CA GLU A 81 -16.75 -4.09 -10.49
C GLU A 81 -16.46 -5.60 -10.43
N ILE A 82 -15.55 -6.08 -11.28
CA ILE A 82 -15.08 -7.46 -11.30
C ILE A 82 -14.21 -7.73 -10.08
N ARG A 83 -13.29 -6.82 -9.74
CA ARG A 83 -12.47 -6.96 -8.53
C ARG A 83 -13.29 -7.00 -7.25
N HIS A 84 -14.34 -6.19 -7.13
CA HIS A 84 -15.20 -6.20 -5.95
C HIS A 84 -16.06 -7.47 -5.86
N ALA A 85 -16.61 -7.94 -6.99
CA ALA A 85 -17.33 -9.21 -7.03
C ALA A 85 -16.41 -10.39 -6.69
N THR A 86 -15.19 -10.40 -7.22
CA THR A 86 -14.17 -11.42 -6.93
C THR A 86 -13.68 -11.32 -5.48
N GLY A 87 -13.48 -10.12 -4.93
CA GLY A 87 -13.12 -9.90 -3.53
C GLY A 87 -14.22 -10.36 -2.58
N ALA A 88 -15.48 -10.06 -2.90
CA ALA A 88 -16.64 -10.55 -2.18
C ALA A 88 -16.80 -12.07 -2.28
N LEU A 89 -16.52 -12.70 -3.43
CA LEU A 89 -16.53 -14.15 -3.61
C LEU A 89 -15.39 -14.83 -2.86
N VAL A 90 -14.18 -14.26 -2.91
CA VAL A 90 -13.05 -14.70 -2.10
C VAL A 90 -13.44 -14.60 -0.64
N TYR A 91 -13.97 -13.46 -0.18
CA TYR A 91 -14.44 -13.26 1.20
C TYR A 91 -15.57 -14.20 1.61
N ASP A 92 -16.55 -14.46 0.76
CA ASP A 92 -17.63 -15.41 1.04
C ASP A 92 -17.11 -16.85 1.08
N HIS A 93 -16.12 -17.18 0.26
CA HIS A 93 -15.34 -18.42 0.38
C HIS A 93 -14.49 -18.44 1.67
N LEU A 94 -13.90 -17.31 2.07
CA LEU A 94 -13.17 -17.14 3.35
C LEU A 94 -14.09 -17.38 4.54
N ILE A 95 -15.34 -16.91 4.48
CA ILE A 95 -16.41 -17.14 5.47
C ILE A 95 -16.86 -18.61 5.42
N THR A 96 -17.23 -19.11 4.25
CA THR A 96 -17.98 -20.37 4.08
C THR A 96 -17.11 -21.61 4.30
N GLN A 97 -15.87 -21.67 3.79
CA GLN A 97 -15.03 -22.87 3.93
C GLN A 97 -14.40 -23.04 5.32
N LYS A 98 -14.09 -21.94 6.03
CA LYS A 98 -13.36 -22.04 7.30
C LYS A 98 -14.16 -21.52 8.51
N PHE A 99 -15.10 -20.56 8.42
CA PHE A 99 -15.76 -20.02 9.64
C PHE A 99 -16.82 -20.97 10.20
N ASN A 100 -17.45 -21.77 9.34
CA ASN A 100 -18.47 -22.75 9.76
C ASN A 100 -17.89 -24.12 10.16
N SER A 101 -16.67 -24.48 9.73
CA SER A 101 -16.05 -25.78 10.05
C SER A 101 -15.44 -25.86 11.46
N SER A 102 -15.53 -24.80 12.27
CA SER A 102 -15.03 -24.79 13.66
C SER A 102 -16.13 -24.72 14.74
N GLN A 103 -17.41 -24.64 14.37
CA GLN A 103 -18.51 -24.79 15.36
C GLN A 103 -18.97 -26.24 15.47
N SER A 104 -18.08 -27.11 15.94
CA SER A 104 -18.49 -28.41 16.49
C SER A 104 -17.59 -28.80 17.64
N GLY A 105 -17.76 -28.13 18.78
CA GLY A 105 -17.17 -28.59 20.04
C GLY A 105 -17.01 -27.51 21.09
N SER A 106 -17.78 -27.65 22.17
CA SER A 106 -17.54 -27.05 23.49
C SER A 106 -17.90 -25.56 23.68
N ARG A 107 -19.08 -25.36 24.28
CA ARG A 107 -19.46 -24.18 25.06
C ARG A 107 -18.35 -23.77 26.04
N GLY A 108 -17.75 -22.62 25.79
CA GLY A 108 -17.00 -21.83 26.77
C GLY A 108 -17.03 -20.37 26.31
N GLU A 109 -17.56 -19.48 27.15
CA GLU A 109 -17.77 -18.05 26.86
C GLU A 109 -16.47 -17.21 26.75
N ASN A 110 -15.38 -17.76 26.16
CA ASN A 110 -14.12 -17.05 25.94
C ASN A 110 -13.49 -17.26 24.55
N ASP A 111 -14.21 -17.87 23.60
CA ASP A 111 -13.69 -18.22 22.27
C ASP A 111 -13.78 -17.07 21.23
N ASN A 112 -13.93 -15.82 21.69
CA ASN A 112 -14.21 -14.64 20.85
C ASN A 112 -13.15 -13.53 21.01
N SER A 113 -11.87 -13.90 21.08
CA SER A 113 -10.80 -12.90 21.17
C SER A 113 -10.46 -12.34 19.77
N SER A 114 -10.28 -11.01 19.65
CA SER A 114 -9.82 -10.37 18.41
C SER A 114 -8.57 -11.05 17.84
N LYS A 115 -7.70 -11.57 18.71
CA LYS A 115 -6.50 -12.33 18.36
C LYS A 115 -6.81 -13.57 17.53
N VAL A 116 -7.79 -14.38 17.93
CA VAL A 116 -8.18 -15.60 17.18
C VAL A 116 -8.67 -15.26 15.77
N HIS A 117 -9.49 -14.22 15.65
CA HIS A 117 -10.00 -13.75 14.34
C HIS A 117 -8.86 -13.22 13.46
N LEU A 118 -7.93 -12.45 14.04
CA LEU A 118 -6.76 -11.91 13.34
C LEU A 118 -5.77 -13.01 12.93
N ASP A 119 -5.42 -13.94 13.82
CA ASP A 119 -4.56 -15.09 13.52
C ASP A 119 -5.12 -15.90 12.35
N ARG A 120 -6.43 -16.06 12.31
CA ARG A 120 -7.12 -16.78 11.24
C ARG A 120 -7.09 -16.04 9.91
N MET A 121 -7.31 -14.72 9.93
CA MET A 121 -7.16 -13.88 8.75
C MET A 121 -5.71 -13.87 8.23
N LEU A 122 -4.73 -13.88 9.13
CA LEU A 122 -3.32 -13.93 8.73
C LEU A 122 -2.95 -15.23 8.04
N ARG A 123 -3.42 -16.38 8.53
CA ARG A 123 -3.21 -17.68 7.85
C ARG A 123 -3.75 -17.66 6.42
N ILE A 124 -4.91 -17.05 6.22
CA ILE A 124 -5.51 -16.87 4.89
C ILE A 124 -4.63 -15.96 4.03
N LEU A 125 -4.24 -14.79 4.52
CA LEU A 125 -3.38 -13.86 3.79
C LEU A 125 -1.98 -14.46 3.50
N GLU A 126 -1.53 -15.42 4.29
CA GLU A 126 -0.31 -16.20 4.05
C GLU A 126 -0.49 -17.25 2.94
N GLU A 127 -1.69 -17.80 2.75
CA GLU A 127 -2.05 -18.68 1.62
C GLU A 127 -2.13 -17.90 0.29
N LEU A 128 -2.43 -16.59 0.35
CA LEU A 128 -2.51 -15.73 -0.84
C LEU A 128 -1.14 -15.47 -1.49
N PRO A 129 -1.09 -15.25 -2.83
CA PRO A 129 0.08 -14.71 -3.50
C PRO A 129 0.53 -13.39 -2.85
N PRO A 130 1.84 -13.12 -2.74
CA PRO A 130 2.35 -11.90 -2.12
C PRO A 130 2.04 -10.69 -3.01
N ASN A 131 0.85 -10.11 -2.84
CA ASN A 131 0.45 -8.89 -3.51
C ASN A 131 -0.09 -7.88 -2.48
N PRO A 132 0.56 -6.71 -2.31
CA PRO A 132 0.14 -5.71 -1.33
C PRO A 132 -1.25 -5.15 -1.59
N ILE A 133 -1.76 -5.28 -2.83
CA ILE A 133 -3.10 -4.87 -3.22
C ILE A 133 -4.14 -5.82 -2.61
N MET A 134 -3.89 -7.13 -2.60
CA MET A 134 -4.83 -8.14 -2.10
C MET A 134 -5.24 -7.90 -0.64
N THR A 135 -4.26 -7.61 0.22
CA THR A 135 -4.51 -7.30 1.63
C THR A 135 -5.47 -6.10 1.79
N ILE A 136 -5.34 -5.09 0.93
CA ILE A 136 -6.17 -3.89 0.95
C ILE A 136 -7.62 -4.21 0.55
N TYR A 137 -7.84 -5.03 -0.48
CA TYR A 137 -9.18 -5.43 -0.92
C TYR A 137 -9.88 -6.30 0.12
N VAL A 138 -9.17 -7.29 0.68
CA VAL A 138 -9.73 -8.12 1.76
C VAL A 138 -10.16 -7.25 2.94
N ILE A 139 -9.34 -6.28 3.35
CA ILE A 139 -9.70 -5.34 4.42
C ILE A 139 -10.92 -4.48 4.04
N ASP A 140 -11.04 -4.12 2.76
CA ASP A 140 -12.16 -3.37 2.28
C ASP A 140 -13.47 -4.15 2.45
N ASP A 141 -13.48 -5.40 1.98
CA ASP A 141 -14.64 -6.29 1.97
C ASP A 141 -15.06 -6.73 3.39
N VAL A 142 -14.09 -7.03 4.26
CA VAL A 142 -14.39 -7.50 5.63
C VAL A 142 -14.76 -6.35 6.58
N TRP A 143 -14.70 -5.09 6.13
CA TRP A 143 -14.70 -3.91 7.01
C TRP A 143 -15.89 -3.83 7.96
N ASP A 144 -17.08 -4.10 7.44
CA ASP A 144 -18.32 -3.94 8.18
C ASP A 144 -18.64 -5.16 9.07
N TYR A 145 -18.01 -6.31 8.80
CA TYR A 145 -18.32 -7.59 9.42
C TYR A 145 -17.29 -8.01 10.49
N MET A 146 -15.99 -7.86 10.19
CA MET A 146 -14.91 -8.33 11.05
C MET A 146 -14.44 -7.22 12.01
N LYS A 147 -15.08 -7.11 13.18
CA LYS A 147 -14.74 -6.08 14.18
C LYS A 147 -13.26 -6.11 14.62
N ALA A 148 -12.62 -7.28 14.58
CA ALA A 148 -11.24 -7.48 15.00
C ALA A 148 -10.22 -6.65 14.20
N ILE A 149 -10.49 -6.31 12.93
CA ILE A 149 -9.58 -5.46 12.12
C ILE A 149 -9.50 -4.01 12.63
N LYS A 150 -10.48 -3.60 13.44
CA LYS A 150 -10.57 -2.28 14.10
C LYS A 150 -9.97 -2.34 15.51
N ASP A 151 -9.56 -3.51 15.99
CA ASP A 151 -8.88 -3.68 17.27
C ASP A 151 -7.37 -3.43 17.11
N TRP A 152 -7.01 -2.17 16.90
CA TRP A 152 -5.63 -1.75 16.70
C TRP A 152 -4.72 -2.14 17.87
N LYS A 153 -5.22 -2.13 19.11
CA LYS A 153 -4.45 -2.56 20.28
C LYS A 153 -4.07 -4.03 20.17
N CYS A 154 -5.01 -4.89 19.79
CA CYS A 154 -4.73 -6.30 19.56
C CYS A 154 -3.72 -6.50 18.42
N ILE A 155 -3.92 -5.84 17.28
CA ILE A 155 -3.01 -5.90 16.12
C ILE A 155 -1.57 -5.50 16.52
N ILE A 156 -1.43 -4.38 17.24
CA ILE A 156 -0.13 -3.88 17.71
C ILE A 156 0.50 -4.85 18.70
N SER A 157 -0.28 -5.42 19.62
CA SER A 157 0.23 -6.41 20.58
C SER A 157 0.76 -7.66 19.89
N MET A 158 0.08 -8.14 18.85
CA MET A 158 0.54 -9.27 18.04
C MET A 158 1.82 -8.94 17.28
N LEU A 159 1.93 -7.73 16.71
CA LEU A 159 3.16 -7.28 16.04
C LEU A 159 4.35 -7.15 17.00
N LEU A 160 4.12 -6.85 18.27
CA LEU A 160 5.18 -6.67 19.27
C LEU A 160 5.55 -7.98 19.98
N ASP A 161 4.64 -8.94 20.09
CA ASP A 161 4.85 -10.21 20.80
C ASP A 161 6.06 -10.98 20.25
N GLU A 162 7.10 -11.09 21.06
CA GLU A 162 8.34 -11.83 20.74
C GLU A 162 8.13 -13.34 20.76
N ASN A 163 7.09 -13.83 21.45
CA ASN A 163 6.75 -15.24 21.53
C ASN A 163 5.80 -15.68 20.40
N SER A 164 5.36 -14.74 19.56
CA SER A 164 4.47 -15.05 18.45
C SER A 164 5.25 -15.77 17.34
N SER A 165 4.74 -16.92 16.91
CA SER A 165 5.29 -17.69 15.79
C SER A 165 4.89 -17.10 14.43
N ILE A 166 4.76 -15.77 14.34
CA ILE A 166 4.34 -15.09 13.11
C ILE A 166 5.52 -15.10 12.14
N SER A 167 5.29 -15.63 10.94
CA SER A 167 6.30 -15.64 9.88
C SER A 167 6.63 -14.22 9.42
N ASP A 168 7.75 -13.99 8.73
CA ASP A 168 8.05 -12.65 8.17
C ASP A 168 6.97 -12.17 7.17
N LYS A 169 6.39 -13.13 6.41
CA LYS A 169 5.24 -12.88 5.53
C LYS A 169 4.01 -12.46 6.34
N GLY A 170 3.69 -13.20 7.40
CA GLY A 170 2.59 -12.88 8.32
C GLY A 170 2.77 -11.53 8.99
N ALA A 171 4.00 -11.17 9.40
CA ALA A 171 4.30 -9.86 9.97
C ALA A 171 4.10 -8.73 8.94
N THR A 172 4.50 -8.96 7.68
CA THR A 172 4.24 -8.03 6.58
C THR A 172 2.74 -7.82 6.36
N ASN A 173 1.97 -8.92 6.29
CA ASN A 173 0.52 -8.89 6.14
C ASN A 173 -0.16 -8.16 7.31
N LEU A 174 0.31 -8.39 8.54
CA LEU A 174 -0.25 -7.74 9.72
C LEU A 174 0.08 -6.24 9.80
N VAL A 175 1.27 -5.82 9.36
CA VAL A 175 1.63 -4.39 9.20
C VAL A 175 0.74 -3.74 8.12
N GLN A 176 0.58 -4.40 6.96
CA GLN A 176 -0.33 -3.92 5.92
C GLN A 176 -1.76 -3.80 6.44
N LEU A 177 -2.21 -4.79 7.22
CA LEU A 177 -3.53 -4.81 7.84
C LEU A 177 -3.72 -3.62 8.78
N LEU A 178 -2.76 -3.38 9.68
CA LEU A 178 -2.77 -2.22 10.57
C LEU A 178 -2.88 -0.92 9.79
N CYS A 179 -2.02 -0.71 8.79
CA CYS A 179 -1.95 0.55 8.06
C CYS A 179 -3.19 0.77 7.19
N ALA A 180 -3.68 -0.25 6.49
CA ALA A 180 -4.88 -0.14 5.66
C ALA A 180 -6.14 0.05 6.51
N SER A 181 -6.24 -0.61 7.68
CA SER A 181 -7.37 -0.42 8.58
C SER A 181 -7.38 0.99 9.17
N VAL A 182 -6.21 1.55 9.52
CA VAL A 182 -6.06 2.95 9.96
C VAL A 182 -6.49 3.93 8.86
N LYS A 183 -6.03 3.74 7.61
CA LYS A 183 -6.42 4.57 6.47
C LYS A 183 -7.93 4.54 6.23
N LYS A 184 -8.51 3.35 6.17
CA LYS A 184 -9.96 3.18 5.94
C LYS A 184 -10.79 3.79 7.08
N ALA A 185 -10.34 3.64 8.32
CA ALA A 185 -11.04 4.19 9.49
C ALA A 185 -11.20 5.71 9.47
N ILE A 186 -10.22 6.43 8.91
CA ILE A 186 -10.28 7.89 8.78
C ILE A 186 -10.94 8.35 7.48
N GLY A 187 -11.40 7.41 6.64
CA GLY A 187 -12.07 7.70 5.37
C GLY A 187 -11.12 7.94 4.19
N GLU A 188 -9.85 7.54 4.28
CA GLU A 188 -9.02 7.44 3.07
C GLU A 188 -9.52 6.29 2.19
N ARG A 189 -9.54 6.54 0.89
CA ARG A 189 -9.84 5.53 -0.11
C ARG A 189 -8.65 4.59 -0.20
N ILE A 190 -8.81 3.38 0.32
CA ILE A 190 -7.79 2.34 0.22
C ILE A 190 -7.88 1.59 -1.12
N VAL A 191 -9.07 1.48 -1.71
CA VAL A 191 -9.30 0.91 -3.05
C VAL A 191 -9.66 2.02 -4.06
N PRO A 192 -9.02 2.09 -5.24
CA PRO A 192 -9.35 3.07 -6.27
C PRO A 192 -10.54 2.60 -7.12
N ALA A 193 -11.75 2.69 -6.55
CA ALA A 193 -13.03 2.87 -7.25
C ALA A 193 -14.19 2.62 -6.28
N ILE A 194 -15.24 3.44 -6.41
CA ILE A 194 -16.52 3.36 -5.72
C ILE A 194 -16.43 3.45 -4.18
N ASP A 195 -16.26 4.67 -3.65
CA ASP A 195 -16.80 4.92 -2.31
C ASP A 195 -17.44 6.31 -2.20
N ASN A 196 -18.77 6.30 -2.06
CA ASN A 196 -19.64 7.44 -1.78
C ASN A 196 -19.91 7.58 -0.27
N ARG A 197 -19.24 6.80 0.60
CA ARG A 197 -19.45 6.84 2.05
C ARG A 197 -18.96 8.17 2.65
N LYS A 198 -19.79 8.71 3.54
CA LYS A 198 -19.56 9.98 4.23
C LYS A 198 -18.36 9.87 5.18
N GLN A 199 -17.41 10.75 4.93
CA GLN A 199 -16.38 11.29 5.79
C GLN A 199 -16.80 11.44 7.28
N TYR A 200 -16.54 10.44 8.14
CA TYR A 200 -16.74 10.49 9.60
C TYR A 200 -15.38 10.49 10.33
N HIS A 201 -14.78 11.67 10.47
CA HIS A 201 -13.32 11.80 10.57
C HIS A 201 -12.68 11.88 11.95
N SER A 202 -13.39 12.29 13.01
CA SER A 202 -12.71 12.68 14.26
C SER A 202 -12.54 11.54 15.29
N LYS A 203 -13.54 10.66 15.41
CA LYS A 203 -13.58 9.65 16.49
C LYS A 203 -12.59 8.52 16.27
N ALA A 204 -12.61 7.92 15.08
CA ALA A 204 -11.70 6.83 14.74
C ALA A 204 -10.23 7.27 14.81
N GLN A 205 -9.92 8.46 14.30
CA GLN A 205 -8.58 9.04 14.36
C GLN A 205 -8.06 9.19 15.81
N LYS A 206 -8.94 9.58 16.75
CA LYS A 206 -8.63 9.62 18.18
C LYS A 206 -8.35 8.22 18.73
N ASP A 207 -9.20 7.25 18.43
CA ASP A 207 -9.06 5.88 18.94
C ASP A 207 -7.77 5.22 18.42
N ILE A 208 -7.42 5.46 17.15
CA ILE A 208 -6.14 5.05 16.53
C ILE A 208 -4.96 5.68 17.26
N THR A 209 -4.99 7.00 17.46
CA THR A 209 -3.90 7.72 18.12
C THR A 209 -3.66 7.18 19.53
N VAL A 210 -4.74 6.95 20.29
CA VAL A 210 -4.68 6.36 21.64
C VAL A 210 -4.17 4.92 21.63
N ALA A 211 -4.51 4.12 20.62
CA ALA A 211 -4.00 2.76 20.50
C ALA A 211 -2.50 2.72 20.14
N MET A 212 -2.01 3.66 19.32
CA MET A 212 -0.61 3.67 18.86
C MET A 212 0.37 4.40 19.78
N MET A 213 -0.01 5.50 20.44
CA MET A 213 0.93 6.46 21.06
C MET A 213 2.01 5.86 21.98
N GLU A 214 1.70 4.82 22.75
CA GLU A 214 2.66 4.18 23.66
C GLU A 214 3.53 3.13 22.95
N SER A 215 2.97 2.42 21.98
CA SER A 215 3.60 1.29 21.30
C SER A 215 4.26 1.65 19.97
N TYR A 216 3.99 2.84 19.43
CA TYR A 216 4.49 3.27 18.13
C TYR A 216 6.03 3.36 18.06
N PRO A 217 6.74 3.89 19.06
CA PRO A 217 8.21 3.81 19.08
C PRO A 217 8.73 2.37 19.04
N LEU A 218 8.06 1.45 19.73
CA LEU A 218 8.46 0.04 19.80
C LEU A 218 8.28 -0.64 18.42
N LEU A 219 7.16 -0.38 17.76
CA LEU A 219 6.89 -0.88 16.41
C LEU A 219 7.93 -0.38 15.41
N LEU A 220 8.19 0.94 15.39
CA LEU A 220 9.18 1.52 14.51
C LEU A 220 10.56 0.92 14.77
N ARG A 221 10.97 0.78 16.03
CA ARG A 221 12.26 0.16 16.38
C ARG A 221 12.34 -1.30 15.93
N LYS A 222 11.29 -2.10 16.11
CA LYS A 222 11.25 -3.52 15.71
C LYS A 222 11.43 -3.68 14.20
N PHE A 223 10.78 -2.83 13.40
CA PHE A 223 10.76 -2.94 11.94
C PHE A 223 11.67 -1.94 11.21
N ILE A 224 12.54 -1.20 11.92
CA ILE A 224 13.34 -0.12 11.34
C ILE A 224 14.28 -0.61 10.23
N SER A 225 14.70 -1.87 10.25
CA SER A 225 15.58 -2.47 9.24
C SER A 225 14.84 -2.92 7.98
N ASP A 226 13.51 -3.02 8.02
CA ASP A 226 12.71 -3.57 6.94
C ASP A 226 12.11 -2.46 6.08
N LYS A 227 12.61 -2.31 4.84
CA LYS A 227 12.22 -1.21 3.95
C LYS A 227 10.72 -1.20 3.58
N ALA A 228 10.10 -2.37 3.46
CA ALA A 228 8.69 -2.50 3.09
C ALA A 228 7.78 -2.15 4.28
N LYS A 229 8.11 -2.67 5.47
CA LYS A 229 7.31 -2.46 6.68
C LYS A 229 7.52 -1.06 7.27
N VAL A 230 8.76 -0.54 7.30
CA VAL A 230 9.08 0.77 7.91
C VAL A 230 8.37 1.91 7.18
N SER A 231 8.28 1.86 5.85
CA SER A 231 7.64 2.90 5.04
C SER A 231 6.16 3.05 5.42
N LEU A 232 5.45 1.93 5.54
CA LEU A 232 4.04 1.89 5.93
C LEU A 232 3.84 2.37 7.38
N LEU A 233 4.69 1.92 8.30
CA LEU A 233 4.62 2.30 9.70
C LEU A 233 4.87 3.80 9.87
N VAL A 234 5.90 4.36 9.25
CA VAL A 234 6.23 5.79 9.33
C VAL A 234 5.09 6.66 8.80
N GLU A 235 4.47 6.29 7.67
CA GLU A 235 3.32 7.03 7.13
C GLU A 235 2.08 6.95 8.02
N SER A 236 1.99 5.99 8.94
CA SER A 236 0.84 5.87 9.84
C SER A 236 0.64 7.09 10.74
N VAL A 237 1.69 7.90 10.95
CA VAL A 237 1.59 9.17 11.70
C VAL A 237 0.66 10.18 11.03
N LEU A 238 0.53 10.14 9.70
CA LEU A 238 -0.30 11.06 8.90
C LEU A 238 -1.80 10.93 9.25
N TYR A 239 -2.16 9.83 9.90
CA TYR A 239 -3.53 9.46 10.24
C TYR A 239 -3.82 9.62 11.73
N MET A 240 -2.94 10.30 12.47
CA MET A 240 -3.07 10.53 13.91
C MET A 240 -3.40 12.00 14.22
N LYS A 241 -4.01 12.22 15.39
CA LYS A 241 -4.22 13.55 15.95
C LYS A 241 -3.10 13.90 16.93
N LEU A 242 -2.10 14.63 16.46
CA LEU A 242 -0.87 14.86 17.23
C LEU A 242 -1.10 15.65 18.54
N GLU A 243 -2.18 16.45 18.62
CA GLU A 243 -2.64 17.13 19.84
C GLU A 243 -2.87 16.18 21.04
N PHE A 244 -3.14 14.90 20.79
CA PHE A 244 -3.34 13.90 21.84
C PHE A 244 -2.04 13.53 22.55
N TYR A 245 -0.87 13.72 21.92
CA TYR A 245 0.40 13.44 22.59
C TYR A 245 0.62 14.37 23.79
N SER A 246 0.36 15.67 23.64
CA SER A 246 0.39 16.61 24.78
C SER A 246 -0.74 16.34 25.77
N SER A 247 -1.97 16.16 25.27
CA SER A 247 -3.15 15.96 26.13
C SER A 247 -3.07 14.68 27.00
N ARG A 248 -2.29 13.68 26.56
CA ARG A 248 -2.08 12.39 27.27
C ARG A 248 -0.72 12.26 27.94
N ARG A 249 0.09 13.32 27.98
CA ARG A 249 1.45 13.31 28.55
C ARG A 249 2.38 12.28 27.91
N GLN A 250 2.33 12.17 26.59
CA GLN A 250 3.09 11.24 25.76
C GLN A 250 4.17 11.94 24.95
N GLU A 251 4.61 13.12 25.36
CA GLU A 251 5.58 13.95 24.64
C GLU A 251 6.89 13.20 24.38
N GLN A 252 7.33 12.37 25.34
CA GLN A 252 8.53 11.55 25.16
C GLN A 252 8.37 10.50 24.07
N ASN A 253 7.18 9.87 23.97
CA ASN A 253 6.91 8.91 22.91
C ASN A 253 6.88 9.59 21.53
N PHE A 254 6.32 10.79 21.43
CA PHE A 254 6.39 11.59 20.20
C PHE A 254 7.84 11.92 19.80
N LYS A 255 8.66 12.37 20.77
CA LYS A 255 10.08 12.67 20.54
C LYS A 255 10.85 11.43 20.07
N ASN A 256 10.57 10.27 20.65
CA ASN A 256 11.16 8.99 20.25
C ASN A 256 10.73 8.59 18.83
N VAL A 257 9.46 8.78 18.45
CA VAL A 257 8.97 8.52 17.09
C VAL A 257 9.73 9.36 16.06
N LEU A 258 9.89 10.66 16.29
CA LEU A 258 10.65 11.54 15.37
C LEU A 258 12.12 11.14 15.26
N GLN A 259 12.74 10.75 16.37
CA GLN A 259 14.10 10.25 16.39
C GLN A 259 14.23 8.95 15.56
N LEU A 260 13.28 8.02 15.71
CA LEU A 260 13.24 6.79 14.91
C LEU A 260 12.95 7.04 13.43
N MET A 261 12.13 8.04 13.08
CA MET A 261 11.91 8.45 11.68
C MET A 261 13.20 9.00 11.05
N LYS A 262 13.98 9.80 11.79
CA LYS A 262 15.31 10.26 11.36
C LYS A 262 16.27 9.08 11.17
N GLU A 263 16.30 8.15 12.12
CA GLU A 263 17.13 6.94 12.03
C GLU A 263 16.72 6.07 10.83
N ALA A 264 15.42 5.89 10.59
CA ALA A 264 14.90 5.19 9.41
C ALA A 264 15.36 5.87 8.11
N PHE A 265 15.30 7.20 8.03
CA PHE A 265 15.77 7.95 6.88
C PHE A 265 17.25 7.65 6.55
N PHE A 266 18.13 7.64 7.55
CA PHE A 266 19.55 7.37 7.31
C PHE A 266 19.89 5.88 7.18
N LYS A 267 19.01 4.99 7.64
CA LYS A 267 19.19 3.55 7.53
C LYS A 267 18.85 3.04 6.13
N HIS A 268 17.97 3.71 5.40
CA HIS A 268 17.51 3.30 4.09
C HIS A 268 18.00 4.24 2.99
N GLY A 269 18.40 3.70 1.84
CA GLY A 269 18.76 4.47 0.65
C GLY A 269 17.64 4.55 -0.39
N ASP A 270 16.58 3.75 -0.25
CA ASP A 270 15.51 3.63 -1.23
C ASP A 270 14.57 4.85 -1.24
N LYS A 271 14.10 5.23 -2.44
CA LYS A 271 13.17 6.34 -2.68
C LYS A 271 11.91 6.33 -1.79
N TYR A 272 11.33 5.15 -1.55
CA TYR A 272 10.06 5.01 -0.82
C TYR A 272 10.21 5.32 0.69
N PRO A 273 11.09 4.64 1.46
CA PRO A 273 11.40 5.00 2.85
C PRO A 273 11.77 6.48 3.03
N LEU A 274 12.62 7.03 2.16
CA LEU A 274 13.05 8.43 2.25
C LEU A 274 11.86 9.39 2.11
N ARG A 275 11.01 9.18 1.11
CA ARG A 275 9.79 9.98 0.90
C ARG A 275 8.82 9.86 2.07
N ALA A 276 8.61 8.64 2.59
CA ALA A 276 7.74 8.39 3.73
C ALA A 276 8.24 9.16 4.97
N CYS A 277 9.54 9.09 5.28
CA CYS A 277 10.14 9.79 6.42
C CYS A 277 10.01 11.31 6.30
N VAL A 278 10.36 11.88 5.16
CA VAL A 278 10.26 13.35 4.95
C VAL A 278 8.80 13.81 5.05
N LYS A 279 7.88 13.08 4.42
CA LYS A 279 6.43 13.37 4.48
C LYS A 279 5.91 13.32 5.92
N ALA A 280 6.29 12.29 6.68
CA ALA A 280 5.91 12.11 8.07
C ALA A 280 6.47 13.21 8.99
N ILE A 281 7.77 13.53 8.87
CA ILE A 281 8.41 14.59 9.66
C ILE A 281 7.81 15.95 9.33
N ASN A 282 7.55 16.25 8.06
CA ASN A 282 6.92 17.50 7.65
C ASN A 282 5.50 17.63 8.22
N PHE A 283 4.69 16.56 8.16
CA PHE A 283 3.39 16.52 8.81
C PHE A 283 3.48 16.76 10.32
N CYS A 284 4.46 16.17 11.00
CA CYS A 284 4.71 16.45 12.41
C CYS A 284 5.05 17.93 12.66
N CYS A 285 5.75 18.60 11.74
CA CYS A 285 6.05 20.03 11.85
C CYS A 285 4.83 20.93 11.65
N THR A 286 3.81 20.49 10.89
CA THR A 286 2.61 21.27 10.62
C THR A 286 1.50 21.02 11.63
N GLU A 287 1.23 19.75 11.95
CA GLU A 287 0.04 19.33 12.70
C GLU A 287 0.26 19.24 14.23
N SER A 288 1.51 19.23 14.71
CA SER A 288 1.77 19.31 16.15
C SER A 288 1.76 20.76 16.66
N GLN A 289 1.67 20.94 17.97
CA GLN A 289 1.52 22.25 18.62
C GLN A 289 2.54 22.44 19.75
N GLY A 290 2.90 23.69 20.03
CA GLY A 290 3.79 24.06 21.13
C GLY A 290 5.16 23.37 21.08
N GLU A 291 5.63 22.85 22.21
CA GLU A 291 6.95 22.21 22.34
C GLU A 291 7.15 21.02 21.40
N LEU A 292 6.08 20.31 21.01
CA LEU A 292 6.17 19.20 20.06
C LEU A 292 6.50 19.70 18.65
N GLN A 293 5.92 20.84 18.27
CA GLN A 293 6.17 21.47 16.97
C GLN A 293 7.61 21.99 16.88
N ASP A 294 8.08 22.63 17.94
CA ASP A 294 9.45 23.12 18.02
C ASP A 294 10.46 21.96 17.95
N PHE A 295 10.18 20.86 18.64
CA PHE A 295 11.01 19.66 18.56
C PHE A 295 10.99 19.04 17.16
N ALA A 296 9.83 18.95 16.50
CA ALA A 296 9.72 18.43 15.14
C ALA A 296 10.53 19.26 14.13
N ARG A 297 10.41 20.59 14.18
CA ARG A 297 11.18 21.51 13.32
C ARG A 297 12.68 21.43 13.60
N SER A 298 13.07 21.32 14.87
CA SER A 298 14.46 21.11 15.26
C SER A 298 15.02 19.81 14.68
N LYS A 299 14.24 18.71 14.75
CA LYS A 299 14.63 17.42 14.15
C LYS A 299 14.72 17.47 12.63
N LEU A 300 13.82 18.17 11.95
CA LEU A 300 13.90 18.39 10.51
C LEU A 300 15.17 19.18 10.14
N THR A 301 15.47 20.25 10.88
CA THR A 301 16.70 21.05 10.67
C THR A 301 17.97 20.22 10.90
N GLU A 302 17.96 19.33 11.89
CA GLU A 302 19.08 18.42 12.17
C GLU A 302 19.28 17.42 11.01
N LEU A 303 18.18 16.85 10.50
CA LEU A 303 18.19 15.98 9.32
C LEU A 303 18.80 16.72 8.10
N GLU A 304 18.32 17.93 7.81
CA GLU A 304 18.85 18.75 6.71
C GLU A 304 20.34 19.04 6.85
N LYS A 305 20.79 19.46 8.05
CA LYS A 305 22.21 19.74 8.31
C LYS A 305 23.08 18.51 8.12
N GLU A 306 22.62 17.34 8.58
CA GLU A 306 23.37 16.10 8.46
C GLU A 306 23.45 15.61 7.00
N ILE A 307 22.36 15.73 6.22
CA ILE A 307 22.38 15.45 4.78
C ILE A 307 23.36 16.38 4.07
N ILE A 308 23.28 17.69 4.32
CA ILE A 308 24.20 18.68 3.72
C ILE A 308 25.65 18.38 4.08
N ALA A 309 25.93 17.99 5.33
CA ALA A 309 27.28 17.64 5.77
C ALA A 309 27.81 16.39 5.05
N LYS A 310 27.00 15.33 4.96
CA LYS A 310 27.35 14.09 4.23
C LYS A 310 27.59 14.38 2.74
N LEU A 311 26.71 15.15 2.10
CA LEU A 311 26.84 15.55 0.71
C LEU A 311 28.12 16.37 0.46
N LYS A 312 28.40 17.36 1.32
CA LYS A 312 29.65 18.14 1.24
C LYS A 312 30.90 17.28 1.41
N SER A 313 30.86 16.27 2.27
CA SER A 313 31.99 15.34 2.43
C SER A 313 32.22 14.53 1.16
N ALA A 314 31.16 13.94 0.61
CA ALA A 314 31.23 13.16 -0.63
C ALA A 314 31.75 14.00 -1.81
N ILE A 315 31.24 15.23 -1.98
CA ILE A 315 31.72 16.15 -3.02
C ILE A 315 33.21 16.47 -2.83
N ARG A 316 33.67 16.71 -1.61
CA ARG A 316 35.08 17.00 -1.32
C ARG A 316 35.99 15.81 -1.65
N GLU A 317 35.56 14.58 -1.36
CA GLU A 317 36.29 13.36 -1.73
C GLU A 317 36.47 13.26 -3.24
N VAL A 318 35.39 13.47 -4.01
CA VAL A 318 35.43 13.50 -5.48
C VAL A 318 36.38 14.60 -6.00
N VAL A 319 36.28 15.81 -5.44
CA VAL A 319 37.16 16.93 -5.82
C VAL A 319 38.63 16.62 -5.53
N ASN A 320 38.94 16.05 -4.37
CA ASN A 320 40.31 15.67 -4.01
C ASN A 320 40.87 14.63 -5.00
N MET A 321 40.09 13.63 -5.37
CA MET A 321 40.51 12.64 -6.38
C MET A 321 40.77 13.29 -7.74
N CYS A 322 39.92 14.21 -8.19
CA CYS A 322 40.13 14.98 -9.42
C CYS A 322 41.41 15.83 -9.36
N LEU A 323 41.70 16.47 -8.22
CA LEU A 323 42.94 17.25 -8.04
C LEU A 323 44.18 16.35 -8.10
N HIS A 324 44.13 15.17 -7.47
CA HIS A 324 45.21 14.19 -7.53
C HIS A 324 45.48 13.70 -8.95
N LEU A 325 44.43 13.50 -9.76
CA LEU A 325 44.57 13.18 -11.17
C LEU A 325 45.18 14.33 -11.96
N SER A 326 44.69 15.56 -11.77
CA SER A 326 45.21 16.76 -12.42
C SER A 326 46.71 16.96 -12.13
N TRP A 327 47.13 16.83 -10.87
CA TRP A 327 48.56 16.90 -10.51
C TRP A 327 49.40 15.78 -11.11
N SER A 328 48.85 14.57 -11.22
CA SER A 328 49.54 13.44 -11.84
C SER A 328 49.75 13.68 -13.34
N LEU A 329 48.75 14.24 -14.03
CA LEU A 329 48.85 14.65 -15.43
C LEU A 329 49.86 15.78 -15.62
N GLN A 330 49.81 16.81 -14.77
CA GLN A 330 50.73 17.95 -14.87
C GLN A 330 52.18 17.51 -14.69
N SER A 331 52.47 16.63 -13.73
CA SER A 331 53.82 16.05 -13.55
C SER A 331 54.31 15.25 -14.75
N ILE A 332 53.41 14.66 -15.55
CA ILE A 332 53.76 13.95 -16.78
C ILE A 332 54.04 14.95 -17.91
N ILE A 333 53.23 16.01 -18.01
CA ILE A 333 53.39 17.07 -19.02
C ILE A 333 54.71 17.84 -18.82
N ASP A 334 55.05 18.14 -17.57
CA ASP A 334 56.25 18.92 -17.21
C ASP A 334 57.54 18.07 -17.23
N GLY A 335 57.43 16.74 -17.38
CA GLY A 335 58.57 15.84 -17.42
C GLY A 335 59.21 15.76 -18.82
N GLU A 336 60.54 15.75 -18.90
CA GLU A 336 61.28 15.60 -20.17
C GLU A 336 61.00 14.26 -20.90
N SER A 337 60.53 13.24 -20.18
CA SER A 337 60.07 11.97 -20.76
C SER A 337 58.96 11.33 -19.93
N VAL A 338 57.96 10.76 -20.61
CA VAL A 338 56.85 10.03 -19.98
C VAL A 338 57.31 8.62 -19.63
N SER A 339 57.52 8.34 -18.34
CA SER A 339 57.88 7.00 -17.89
C SER A 339 56.66 6.07 -17.86
N ALA A 340 56.86 4.77 -18.14
CA ALA A 340 55.81 3.76 -18.02
C ALA A 340 55.24 3.68 -16.59
N ALA A 341 56.06 3.94 -15.57
CA ALA A 341 55.62 3.98 -14.18
C ALA A 341 54.65 5.15 -13.90
N SER A 342 54.89 6.32 -14.51
CA SER A 342 54.02 7.49 -14.38
C SER A 342 52.65 7.24 -15.03
N LEU A 343 52.62 6.59 -16.20
CA LEU A 343 51.37 6.19 -16.87
C LEU A 343 50.59 5.15 -16.06
N THR A 344 51.25 4.12 -15.54
CA THR A 344 50.60 3.10 -14.70
C THR A 344 50.00 3.72 -13.43
N SER A 345 50.70 4.67 -12.79
CA SER A 345 50.17 5.40 -11.63
C SER A 345 48.95 6.24 -11.98
N LEU A 346 48.96 6.93 -13.12
CA LEU A 346 47.85 7.76 -13.58
C LEU A 346 46.61 6.90 -13.92
N VAL A 347 46.80 5.81 -14.65
CA VAL A 347 45.73 4.86 -14.98
C VAL A 347 45.10 4.29 -13.72
N SER A 348 45.91 3.86 -12.75
CA SER A 348 45.41 3.37 -11.45
C SER A 348 44.57 4.42 -10.70
N LYS A 349 44.99 5.70 -10.71
CA LYS A 349 44.21 6.79 -10.09
C LYS A 349 42.90 7.07 -10.84
N ARG A 350 42.91 6.97 -12.17
CA ARG A 350 41.71 7.18 -13.00
C ARG A 350 40.72 6.06 -12.72
N ASP A 351 41.19 4.82 -12.68
CA ASP A 351 40.36 3.65 -12.42
C ASP A 351 39.75 3.72 -11.01
N ALA A 352 40.50 4.19 -10.00
CA ALA A 352 39.98 4.45 -8.67
C ALA A 352 38.90 5.55 -8.64
N LEU A 353 39.11 6.67 -9.35
CA LEU A 353 38.10 7.72 -9.49
C LEU A 353 36.83 7.18 -10.17
N LEU A 354 36.99 6.41 -11.24
CA LEU A 354 35.86 5.82 -11.97
C LEU A 354 35.09 4.83 -11.10
N GLN A 355 35.77 4.00 -10.32
CA GLN A 355 35.13 3.08 -9.36
C GLN A 355 34.34 3.83 -8.28
N GLU A 356 34.89 4.92 -7.73
CA GLU A 356 34.17 5.73 -6.74
C GLU A 356 32.97 6.46 -7.36
N LEU A 357 33.12 7.04 -8.56
CA LEU A 357 32.01 7.65 -9.28
C LEU A 357 30.94 6.61 -9.64
N GLU A 358 31.35 5.42 -10.06
CA GLU A 358 30.45 4.30 -10.35
C GLU A 358 29.75 3.82 -9.08
N TYR A 359 30.43 3.77 -7.93
CA TYR A 359 29.80 3.53 -6.63
C TYR A 359 28.73 4.58 -6.30
N PHE A 360 29.01 5.87 -6.46
CA PHE A 360 28.02 6.93 -6.23
C PHE A 360 26.86 6.91 -7.23
N VAL A 361 27.13 6.57 -8.49
CA VAL A 361 26.10 6.42 -9.55
C VAL A 361 25.24 5.18 -9.30
N ASN A 362 25.83 4.06 -8.88
CA ASN A 362 25.12 2.83 -8.54
C ASN A 362 24.31 3.01 -7.26
N LEU A 363 24.81 3.73 -6.26
CA LEU A 363 24.02 4.13 -5.10
C LEU A 363 22.76 4.94 -5.49
N ALA A 364 22.84 5.73 -6.57
CA ALA A 364 21.70 6.46 -7.11
C ALA A 364 20.78 5.61 -8.01
N THR A 365 21.31 4.56 -8.66
CA THR A 365 20.60 3.79 -9.71
C THR A 365 20.12 2.40 -9.27
N ASP A 366 20.75 1.75 -8.29
CA ASP A 366 20.28 0.49 -7.67
C ASP A 366 18.98 0.68 -6.88
N SER A 367 18.57 1.93 -6.62
CA SER A 367 17.24 2.28 -6.12
C SER A 367 16.13 2.21 -7.19
N ASN A 368 16.48 1.92 -8.45
CA ASN A 368 15.62 2.02 -9.63
C ASN A 368 15.26 0.67 -10.27
N GLU A 369 15.72 -0.47 -9.72
CA GLU A 369 15.33 -1.79 -10.23
C GLU A 369 13.99 -2.26 -9.66
N GLY A 370 12.94 -1.61 -10.18
CA GLY A 370 11.54 -1.99 -10.03
C GLY A 370 10.69 -1.37 -11.13
N GLY A 371 11.23 -1.28 -12.35
CA GLY A 371 10.51 -0.73 -13.49
C GLY A 371 11.42 -0.51 -14.69
N LYS A 372 11.25 -1.35 -15.73
CA LYS A 372 11.94 -1.24 -17.01
C LYS A 372 11.89 0.19 -17.57
N SER A 373 13.04 0.84 -17.63
CA SER A 373 13.43 1.67 -18.78
C SER A 373 14.94 1.78 -18.80
N GLY A 374 15.55 1.14 -19.80
CA GLY A 374 16.99 1.06 -19.97
C GLY A 374 17.62 2.38 -20.39
N SER A 375 18.80 2.60 -19.83
CA SER A 375 20.01 3.15 -20.46
C SER A 375 19.93 4.43 -21.30
N GLU A 376 20.69 5.45 -20.85
CA GLU A 376 21.50 6.25 -21.78
C GLU A 376 22.76 6.90 -21.16
N LEU A 377 23.01 6.78 -19.85
CA LEU A 377 24.20 7.39 -19.22
C LEU A 377 25.37 6.43 -19.01
N ALA A 378 25.15 5.10 -18.95
CA ALA A 378 26.21 4.11 -18.76
C ALA A 378 27.12 3.90 -19.99
N GLY A 379 26.72 4.39 -21.16
CA GLY A 379 27.47 4.24 -22.42
C GLY A 379 28.56 5.29 -22.64
N ARG A 380 28.55 6.43 -21.94
CA ARG A 380 29.44 7.57 -22.26
C ARG A 380 30.70 7.69 -21.42
N VAL A 381 30.87 6.86 -20.40
CA VAL A 381 32.09 6.84 -19.57
C VAL A 381 33.15 5.86 -20.12
N ARG A 382 32.80 5.04 -21.12
CA ARG A 382 33.70 4.02 -21.69
C ARG A 382 34.45 4.46 -22.96
N GLU A 383 34.25 5.69 -23.44
CA GLU A 383 34.89 6.23 -24.66
C GLU A 383 35.69 7.54 -24.44
N LEU A 384 36.14 7.82 -23.22
CA LEU A 384 37.20 8.79 -22.91
C LEU A 384 38.34 8.09 -22.16
#